data_AF-A0A6C0EJ56-F1
#
_entry.id   AF-A0A6C0EJ56-F1
#
_cell.length_a   1.000
_cell.length_b   1.000
_cell.length_c   1.000
_cell.angle_alpha   90.00
_cell.angle_beta   90.00
_cell.angle_gamma   90.00
#
_symmetry.space_group_name_H-M   'P 1'
#
loop_
_entity.id
_entity.type
_entity.pdbx_description
1 polymer ?
#
loop_
_entity_poly.entity_id
_entity_poly.type
_entity_poly.pdbx_seq_one_letter_code
_entity_poly.pdbx_strand_id
1 'polypeptide(L)'
;MRNIIEPFVFRVLLNSDVIAQGENKENMDVISKYQILGLVLSAIIIQLLRLLLGKWLWNTYLVKIVSGVKPLENIGQLIIISILLKILIK
;
A
#
# COMPACT_ATOMS: atom_id res chain seq x y z
N MET A 1 18.99 -3.39 5.68
CA MET A 1 17.85 -3.24 4.76
C MET A 1 17.69 -1.82 4.17
N ARG A 2 18.20 -0.76 4.81
CA ARG A 2 18.11 0.64 4.31
C ARG A 2 18.90 0.89 2.99
N ASN A 3 20.05 0.24 2.81
CA ASN A 3 20.96 0.43 1.67
C ASN A 3 20.46 -0.08 0.30
N ILE A 4 19.34 -0.80 0.24
CA ILE A 4 18.82 -1.37 -1.03
C ILE A 4 17.68 -0.50 -1.58
N ILE A 5 16.97 0.20 -0.70
CA ILE A 5 15.78 1.00 -1.06
C ILE A 5 16.20 2.32 -1.71
N GLU A 6 17.26 2.96 -1.21
CA GLU A 6 17.78 4.23 -1.75
C GLU A 6 18.16 4.14 -3.23
N PRO A 7 18.99 3.19 -3.70
CA PRO A 7 19.37 3.13 -5.11
C PRO A 7 18.20 2.73 -6.03
N PHE A 8 17.17 2.08 -5.50
CA PHE A 8 15.97 1.72 -6.26
C PHE A 8 15.05 2.94 -6.41
N VAL A 9 14.75 3.63 -5.31
CA VAL A 9 13.90 4.84 -5.31
C VAL A 9 14.56 5.96 -6.11
N PHE A 10 15.88 6.13 -6.00
CA PHE A 10 16.62 7.13 -6.76
C PHE A 10 16.62 6.86 -8.26
N ARG A 11 16.73 5.58 -8.68
CA ARG A 11 16.62 5.21 -10.12
C ARG A 11 15.22 5.42 -10.67
N VAL A 12 14.19 5.11 -9.89
CA VAL A 12 12.80 5.32 -10.31
C VAL A 12 12.49 6.81 -10.46
N LEU A 13 12.97 7.65 -9.53
CA LEU A 13 12.82 9.11 -9.59
C LEU A 13 13.62 9.75 -10.74
N LEU A 14 14.87 9.34 -10.95
CA LEU A 14 15.68 9.89 -12.04
C LEU A 14 15.16 9.49 -13.43
N ASN A 15 14.65 8.26 -13.59
CA ASN A 15 14.09 7.83 -14.87
C ASN A 15 12.75 8.53 -15.18
N SER A 16 11.99 8.99 -14.19
CA SER A 16 10.79 9.79 -14.45
C SER A 16 11.11 11.19 -15.02
N ASP A 17 12.21 11.80 -14.60
CA ASP A 17 12.61 13.13 -15.09
C ASP A 17 13.20 13.07 -16.52
N VAL A 18 13.90 11.98 -16.87
CA VAL A 18 14.45 11.77 -18.22
C VAL A 18 13.35 11.53 -19.26
N ILE A 19 12.25 10.87 -18.88
CA ILE A 19 11.07 10.71 -19.75
C ILE A 19 10.33 12.05 -19.94
N ALA A 20 10.38 12.95 -18.94
CA ALA A 20 9.69 14.24 -18.98
C ALA A 20 10.41 15.33 -19.81
N GLN A 21 11.72 15.20 -20.07
CA GLN A 21 12.47 16.21 -20.84
C GLN A 21 12.49 15.99 -22.36
N GLY A 22 11.96 14.86 -22.85
CA GLY A 22 11.91 14.53 -24.28
C GLY A 22 10.68 15.03 -25.04
N GLU A 23 9.62 15.47 -24.36
CA GLU A 23 8.36 15.84 -25.02
C GLU A 23 7.92 17.28 -24.69
N ASN A 24 7.94 18.10 -25.74
CA ASN A 24 7.13 19.29 -26.01
C ASN A 24 6.29 19.85 -24.84
N LYS A 25 6.62 21.08 -24.42
CA LYS A 25 6.07 21.82 -23.26
C LYS A 25 4.55 22.05 -23.26
N GLU A 26 3.80 21.68 -24.30
CA GLU A 26 2.33 21.79 -24.32
C GLU A 26 1.61 20.57 -23.71
N ASN A 27 2.27 19.41 -23.58
CA ASN A 27 1.66 18.20 -23.00
C ASN A 27 1.88 18.04 -21.48
N MET A 28 2.62 18.96 -20.87
CA MET A 28 3.05 18.87 -19.46
C MET A 28 1.88 18.93 -18.46
N ASP A 29 0.81 19.67 -18.79
CA ASP A 29 -0.40 19.77 -17.95
C ASP A 29 -1.30 18.52 -18.01
N VAL A 30 -1.17 17.74 -19.09
CA VAL A 30 -1.93 16.52 -19.30
C VAL A 30 -1.21 15.34 -18.63
N ILE A 31 0.13 15.29 -18.75
CA ILE A 31 0.99 14.29 -18.09
C ILE A 31 0.87 14.38 -16.55
N SER A 32 0.78 15.58 -15.99
CA SER A 32 0.66 15.77 -14.52
C SER A 32 -0.63 15.16 -13.96
N LYS A 33 -1.77 15.29 -14.65
CA LYS A 33 -3.05 14.69 -14.23
C LYS A 33 -3.01 13.17 -14.25
N TYR A 34 -2.40 12.57 -15.30
CA TYR A 34 -2.27 11.12 -15.38
C TYR A 34 -1.30 10.55 -14.34
N GLN A 35 -0.22 11.28 -14.00
CA GLN A 35 0.69 10.89 -12.93
C GLN A 35 0.01 10.93 -11.55
N ILE A 36 -0.77 11.98 -11.26
CA ILE A 36 -1.53 12.07 -9.99
C ILE A 36 -2.56 10.95 -9.89
N LEU A 37 -3.28 10.67 -10.99
CA LEU A 37 -4.21 9.53 -11.04
C LEU A 37 -3.48 8.19 -10.82
N GLY A 38 -2.29 8.02 -11.41
CA GLY A 38 -1.45 6.84 -11.20
C GLY A 38 -1.01 6.68 -9.73
N LEU A 39 -0.63 7.77 -9.06
CA LEU A 39 -0.27 7.77 -7.64
C LEU A 39 -1.46 7.42 -6.75
N VAL A 40 -2.64 7.99 -7.02
CA VAL A 40 -3.87 7.68 -6.26
C VAL A 40 -4.28 6.21 -6.48
N LEU A 41 -4.20 5.72 -7.72
CA LEU A 41 -4.53 4.33 -8.04
C LEU A 41 -3.55 3.36 -7.38
N SER A 42 -2.25 3.66 -7.41
CA SER A 42 -1.21 2.91 -6.71
C SER A 42 -1.46 2.86 -5.20
N ALA A 43 -1.81 4.00 -4.59
CA ALA A 43 -2.13 4.08 -3.17
C ALA A 43 -3.36 3.21 -2.81
N ILE A 44 -4.41 3.23 -3.64
CA ILE A 44 -5.60 2.38 -3.46
C ILE A 44 -5.23 0.90 -3.56
N ILE A 45 -4.42 0.52 -4.55
CA ILE A 45 -3.96 -0.86 -4.73
C ILE A 45 -3.15 -1.32 -3.52
N ILE A 46 -2.18 -0.51 -3.06
CA ILE A 46 -1.40 -0.80 -1.85
C ILE A 46 -2.33 -1.01 -0.65
N GLN A 47 -3.35 -0.16 -0.50
CA GLN A 47 -4.28 -0.22 0.61
C GLN A 47 -5.10 -1.52 0.56
N LEU A 48 -5.67 -1.86 -0.60
CA LEU A 48 -6.39 -3.12 -0.81
C LEU A 48 -5.50 -4.33 -0.53
N LEU A 49 -4.26 -4.30 -1.02
CA LEU A 49 -3.32 -5.40 -0.84
C LEU A 49 -2.99 -5.58 0.64
N ARG A 50 -2.76 -4.49 1.37
CA ARG A 50 -2.53 -4.52 2.82
C ARG A 50 -3.72 -5.10 3.60
N LEU A 51 -4.95 -4.77 3.19
CA LEU A 51 -6.18 -5.33 3.78
C LEU A 51 -6.30 -6.83 3.48
N LEU A 52 -6.00 -7.26 2.26
CA LEU A 52 -6.01 -8.67 1.87
C LEU A 52 -4.95 -9.46 2.64
N LEU A 53 -3.72 -8.96 2.71
CA LEU A 53 -2.65 -9.60 3.49
C LEU A 53 -3.01 -9.67 4.96
N GLY A 54 -3.61 -8.62 5.54
CA GLY A 54 -4.09 -8.64 6.92
C GLY A 54 -5.11 -9.76 7.15
N LYS A 55 -6.11 -9.90 6.26
CA LYS A 55 -7.13 -10.96 6.35
C LYS A 55 -6.51 -12.34 6.19
N TRP A 56 -5.61 -12.48 5.23
CA TRP A 56 -4.93 -13.75 4.95
C TRP A 56 -4.04 -14.19 6.12
N LEU A 57 -3.25 -13.26 6.67
CA LEU A 57 -2.37 -13.52 7.80
C LEU A 57 -3.18 -13.91 9.05
N TRP A 58 -4.29 -13.20 9.30
CA TRP A 58 -5.17 -13.51 10.41
C TRP A 58 -5.78 -14.92 10.28
N ASN A 59 -6.40 -15.21 9.14
CA ASN A 59 -7.09 -16.48 8.93
C ASN A 59 -6.14 -17.68 8.86
N THR A 60 -4.91 -17.46 8.37
CA THR A 60 -3.93 -18.52 8.16
C THR A 60 -3.08 -18.80 9.40
N TYR A 61 -2.68 -17.76 10.14
CA TYR A 61 -1.79 -17.89 11.29
C TYR A 61 -2.53 -17.77 12.62
N LEU A 62 -3.25 -16.67 12.85
CA LEU A 62 -3.86 -16.40 14.16
C LEU A 62 -4.96 -17.41 14.52
N VAL A 63 -5.83 -17.76 13.57
CA VAL A 63 -6.89 -18.76 13.77
C VAL A 63 -6.32 -20.14 14.05
N LYS A 64 -5.17 -20.49 13.46
CA LYS A 64 -4.53 -21.80 13.67
C LYS A 64 -3.73 -21.89 14.97
N ILE A 65 -3.17 -20.78 15.43
CA ILE A 65 -2.27 -20.74 16.58
C ILE A 65 -3.04 -20.49 17.88
N VAL A 66 -4.12 -19.71 17.84
CA VAL A 66 -4.88 -19.34 19.04
C VAL A 66 -6.26 -19.99 19.01
N SER A 67 -6.40 -21.08 19.78
CA SER A 67 -7.67 -21.76 20.01
C SER A 67 -8.69 -20.81 20.63
N GLY A 68 -9.63 -20.32 19.82
CA GLY A 68 -10.67 -19.35 20.22
C GLY A 68 -10.81 -18.16 19.29
N VAL A 69 -9.84 -17.92 18.40
CA VAL A 69 -9.95 -16.84 17.40
C VAL A 69 -10.76 -17.35 16.20
N LYS A 70 -11.91 -16.72 15.95
CA LYS A 70 -12.76 -17.03 14.80
C LYS A 70 -12.17 -16.44 13.50
N PRO A 71 -12.35 -17.11 12.36
CA PRO A 71 -11.99 -16.57 11.06
C PRO A 71 -12.73 -15.25 10.81
N LEU A 72 -12.02 -14.27 10.24
CA LEU A 72 -12.61 -12.98 9.89
C LEU A 72 -13.41 -13.13 8.60
N GLU A 73 -14.72 -13.07 8.71
CA GLU A 73 -15.62 -13.07 7.56
C GLU A 73 -15.45 -11.76 6.76
N ASN A 74 -15.29 -10.64 7.48
CA ASN A 74 -15.35 -9.31 6.90
C ASN A 74 -14.07 -8.49 7.16
N ILE A 75 -13.61 -7.75 6.16
CA ILE A 75 -12.39 -6.91 6.24
C ILE A 75 -12.54 -5.81 7.31
N GLY A 76 -13.78 -5.33 7.53
CA GLY A 76 -14.07 -4.35 8.58
C GLY A 76 -13.78 -4.83 10.00
N GLN A 77 -13.86 -6.15 10.26
CA GLN A 77 -13.54 -6.71 11.58
C GLN A 77 -12.05 -6.56 11.92
N LEU A 78 -11.18 -6.55 10.91
CA LEU A 78 -9.74 -6.32 11.06
C LEU A 78 -9.43 -4.90 11.56
N ILE A 79 -10.22 -3.93 11.11
CA ILE A 79 -10.12 -2.53 11.54
C ILE A 79 -10.58 -2.41 12.99
N ILE A 80 -11.72 -3.01 13.33
CA ILE A 80 -12.27 -3.00 14.70
C ILE A 80 -11.28 -3.65 15.68
N ILE A 81 -10.73 -4.81 15.33
CA ILE A 81 -9.72 -5.50 16.14
C ILE A 81 -8.45 -4.68 16.27
N SER A 82 -7.98 -4.02 15.20
CA SER A 82 -6.81 -3.14 15.29
C SER A 82 -7.04 -1.95 16.23
N ILE A 83 -8.24 -1.38 16.20
CA ILE A 83 -8.64 -0.29 17.10
C ILE A 83 -8.76 -0.81 18.54
N LEU A 84 -9.36 -1.98 18.72
CA LEU A 84 -9.55 -2.60 20.03
C LEU A 84 -8.20 -2.98 20.67
N LEU A 85 -7.26 -3.53 19.90
CA LEU A 85 -5.89 -3.77 20.36
C LEU A 85 -5.20 -2.47 20.77
N LYS A 86 -5.36 -1.41 19.97
CA LYS A 86 -4.75 -0.10 20.26
C LYS A 86 -5.31 0.53 21.52
N ILE A 87 -6.58 0.28 21.84
CA ILE A 87 -7.23 0.69 23.09
C ILE A 87 -6.78 -0.19 24.25
N LEU A 88 -6.64 -1.50 24.05
CA LEU A 88 -6.28 -2.45 25.11
C LEU A 88 -4.81 -2.34 25.54
N ILE A 89 -3.91 -2.00 24.61
CA ILE A 89 -2.47 -1.84 24.87
C ILE A 89 -2.13 -0.45 25.43
N LYS A 90 -3.08 0.50 25.40
CA LYS A 90 -2.92 1.85 25.92
C LYS A 90 -3.52 1.98 27.31
#